data_AF-A0A1V5UG05-F1
#
_entry.id   AF-A0A1V5UG05-F1
#
_cell.length_a   1.000
_cell.length_b   1.000
_cell.length_c   1.000
_cell.angle_alpha   90.00
_cell.angle_beta   90.00
_cell.angle_gamma   90.00
#
_symmetry.space_group_name_H-M   'P 1'
#
loop_
_entity.id
_entity.type
_entity.pdbx_description
1 polymer ?
#
loop_
_entity_poly.entity_id
_entity_poly.type
_entity_poly.pdbx_seq_one_letter_code
_entity_poly.pdbx_strand_id
1 'polypeptide(L)' 'MSDKSRKIKGLLMMKGITVTSIAKSMNVSLTFVSLVINEKKKSKRIQEFIAQLLGLTYSELWEKTLSDTGAEIGIDIKNL' A
#
# COMPACT_ATOMS: atom_id res chain seq x y z
N MET A 1 -1.44 10.29 -11.56
CA MET A 1 -1.26 9.40 -10.40
C MET A 1 -1.41 10.24 -9.15
N SER A 2 -2.31 9.87 -8.22
CA SER A 2 -2.61 10.68 -7.02
C SER A 2 -1.40 10.73 -6.06
N ASP A 3 -1.40 11.69 -5.12
CA ASP A 3 -0.41 11.72 -4.04
C ASP A 3 -0.44 10.43 -3.22
N LYS A 4 -1.64 9.91 -2.91
CA LYS A 4 -1.81 8.62 -2.22
C LYS A 4 -1.15 7.47 -2.99
N SER A 5 -1.40 7.38 -4.30
CA SER A 5 -0.77 6.36 -5.16
C SER A 5 0.76 6.43 -5.13
N ARG A 6 1.32 7.65 -5.11
CA ARG A 6 2.78 7.86 -5.00
C ARG A 6 3.30 7.42 -3.63
N LYS A 7 2.62 7.79 -2.54
CA LYS A 7 2.96 7.38 -1.17
C LYS A 7 2.96 5.86 -0.99
N ILE A 8 1.90 5.18 -1.43
CA ILE A 8 1.81 3.71 -1.37
C ILE A 8 2.97 3.06 -2.11
N LYS A 9 3.28 3.52 -3.33
CA LYS A 9 4.43 3.00 -4.09
C LYS A 9 5.77 3.26 -3.40
N GLY A 10 5.96 4.42 -2.80
CA GLY A 10 7.15 4.75 -2.02
C GLY A 10 7.33 3.81 -0.83
N LEU A 11 6.28 3.60 -0.04
CA LEU A 11 6.29 2.69 1.11
C LEU A 11 6.60 1.24 0.70
N LEU A 12 5.98 0.76 -0.39
CA LEU A 12 6.27 -0.57 -0.94
C LEU A 12 7.74 -0.69 -1.35
N MET A 13 8.27 0.33 -2.04
CA MET A 13 9.67 0.36 -2.47
C MET A 13 10.64 0.33 -1.28
N MET A 14 10.38 1.12 -0.23
CA MET A 14 11.21 1.13 0.98
C MET A 14 11.24 -0.22 1.71
N LYS A 15 10.17 -1.02 1.60
CA LYS A 15 10.11 -2.40 2.14
C LYS A 15 10.58 -3.47 1.14
N GLY A 16 11.07 -3.10 -0.03
CA GLY A 16 11.49 -4.04 -1.08
C GLY A 16 10.33 -4.85 -1.70
N ILE A 17 9.09 -4.37 -1.57
CA ILE A 17 7.89 -5.04 -2.05
C ILE A 17 7.58 -4.56 -3.47
N THR A 18 7.44 -5.50 -4.39
CA THR A 18 7.13 -5.18 -5.79
C THR A 18 5.66 -5.43 -6.10
N VAL A 19 5.11 -4.71 -7.08
CA VAL A 19 3.75 -4.98 -7.58
C VAL A 19 3.65 -6.42 -8.12
N THR A 20 4.74 -6.93 -8.71
CA THR A 20 4.85 -8.31 -9.20
C THR A 20 4.77 -9.34 -8.08
N SER A 21 5.44 -9.12 -6.95
CA SER A 21 5.34 -10.04 -5.82
C SER A 21 3.93 -10.05 -5.24
N ILE A 22 3.27 -8.89 -5.11
CA ILE A 22 1.87 -8.82 -4.68
C ILE A 22 0.96 -9.60 -5.64
N ALA A 23 1.10 -9.40 -6.95
CA ALA A 23 0.30 -10.08 -7.97
C ALA A 23 0.44 -11.61 -7.87
N LYS A 24 1.68 -12.10 -7.71
CA LYS A 24 1.98 -13.52 -7.49
C LYS A 24 1.35 -14.06 -6.21
N SER A 25 1.54 -13.38 -5.08
CA SER A 25 1.00 -13.81 -3.78
C SER A 25 -0.53 -13.89 -3.77
N MET A 26 -1.19 -13.01 -4.52
CA MET A 26 -2.65 -12.93 -4.55
C MET A 26 -3.32 -13.69 -5.69
N ASN A 27 -2.51 -14.33 -6.56
CA ASN A 27 -2.92 -14.99 -7.79
C ASN A 27 -3.83 -14.11 -8.67
N VAL A 28 -3.36 -12.90 -8.98
CA VAL A 28 -4.06 -11.93 -9.84
C VAL A 28 -3.10 -11.33 -10.87
N SER A 29 -3.65 -10.68 -11.89
CA SER A 29 -2.81 -10.00 -12.88
C SER A 29 -2.09 -8.78 -12.29
N LEU A 30 -0.88 -8.51 -12.78
CA LEU A 30 -0.11 -7.30 -12.44
C LEU A 30 -0.91 -6.03 -12.69
N THR A 31 -1.63 -5.98 -13.82
CA THR A 31 -2.51 -4.87 -14.19
C THR A 31 -3.59 -4.63 -13.13
N PHE A 32 -4.18 -5.68 -12.56
CA PHE A 32 -5.22 -5.52 -11.56
C PHE A 32 -4.66 -4.90 -10.26
N VAL A 33 -3.49 -5.36 -9.80
CA VAL A 33 -2.82 -4.74 -8.64
C VAL A 33 -2.47 -3.28 -8.93
N SER A 34 -1.95 -2.99 -10.13
CA SER A 34 -1.64 -1.61 -10.55
C SER A 34 -2.89 -0.72 -10.57
N LEU A 35 -4.03 -1.22 -11.06
CA LEU A 35 -5.29 -0.47 -11.05
C LEU A 35 -5.79 -0.19 -9.63
N VAL A 36 -5.57 -1.10 -8.68
CA VAL A 36 -5.89 -0.89 -7.26
C VAL A 36 -4.99 0.17 -6.63
N ILE A 37 -3.67 0.05 -6.80
CA ILE A 37 -2.70 1.02 -6.26
C ILE A 37 -2.95 2.43 -6.81
N ASN A 38 -3.32 2.53 -8.09
CA ASN A 38 -3.61 3.82 -8.74
C ASN A 38 -5.05 4.31 -8.51
N GLU A 39 -5.81 3.69 -7.60
CA GLU A 39 -7.20 4.04 -7.25
C GLU A 39 -8.18 4.02 -8.43
N LYS A 40 -7.86 3.27 -9.50
CA LYS A 40 -8.72 3.09 -10.70
C LYS A 40 -9.69 1.94 -10.57
N LYS A 41 -9.43 1.00 -9.66
CA LYS A 41 -10.33 -0.10 -9.33
C LYS A 41 -10.30 -0.35 -7.82
N LYS A 42 -11.45 -0.67 -7.24
CA LYS A 42 -11.55 -1.03 -5.81
C LYS A 42 -11.47 -2.55 -5.67
N SER A 43 -10.72 -3.00 -4.67
CA SER A 43 -10.68 -4.40 -4.26
C SER A 43 -10.25 -4.46 -2.80
N LYS A 44 -11.22 -4.61 -1.90
CA LYS A 44 -10.98 -4.63 -0.45
C LYS A 44 -9.92 -5.66 -0.08
N ARG A 45 -9.99 -6.87 -0.67
CA ARG A 45 -9.00 -7.94 -0.50
C ARG A 45 -7.56 -7.51 -0.83
N ILE A 46 -7.34 -6.87 -1.99
CA ILE A 46 -6.00 -6.40 -2.40
C ILE A 46 -5.54 -5.24 -1.53
N GLN A 47 -6.46 -4.32 -1.22
CA GLN A 47 -6.18 -3.15 -0.39
C GLN A 47 -5.77 -3.54 1.03
N GLU A 48 -6.48 -4.50 1.65
CA GLU A 48 -6.14 -5.08 2.95
C GLU A 48 -4.81 -5.81 2.92
N PHE A 49 -4.56 -6.62 1.89
CA PHE A 49 -3.29 -7.33 1.74
C PHE A 49 -2.10 -6.36 1.64
N ILE A 50 -2.23 -5.28 0.85
CA ILE A 50 -1.21 -4.23 0.76
C ILE A 50 -1.02 -3.54 2.11
N ALA A 51 -2.10 -3.25 2.84
CA ALA A 51 -2.01 -2.63 4.16
C ALA A 51 -1.25 -3.52 5.14
N GLN A 52 -1.58 -4.82 5.19
CA GLN A 52 -0.88 -5.81 6.02
C GLN A 52 0.62 -5.87 5.69
N LEU A 53 0.99 -5.90 4.42
CA LEU A 53 2.39 -5.87 3.97
C LEU A 53 3.15 -4.60 4.44
N LEU A 54 2.43 -3.49 4.57
CA LEU A 54 2.98 -2.22 5.07
C LEU A 54 2.93 -2.11 6.60
N GLY A 55 2.30 -3.05 7.30
CA GLY A 55 2.09 -2.99 8.75
C GLY A 55 1.00 -2.01 9.17
N LEU A 56 0.02 -1.76 8.29
CA LEU A 56 -1.06 -0.80 8.45
C LEU A 56 -2.42 -1.50 8.34
N THR A 57 -3.46 -0.87 8.88
CA THR A 57 -4.84 -1.24 8.62
C THR A 57 -5.33 -0.68 7.29
N TYR A 58 -6.42 -1.25 6.76
CA TYR A 58 -7.08 -0.72 5.57
C TYR A 58 -7.45 0.77 5.73
N SER A 59 -8.00 1.16 6.88
CA SER A 59 -8.44 2.52 7.14
C SER A 59 -7.26 3.50 7.15
N GLU A 60 -6.16 3.14 7.80
CA GLU A 60 -4.94 3.97 7.84
C GLU A 60 -4.33 4.20 6.46
N LEU A 61 -4.36 3.18 5.60
CA LEU A 61 -3.74 3.27 4.28
C LEU A 61 -4.66 3.93 3.22
N TRP A 62 -5.96 3.64 3.27
CA TRP A 62 -6.88 3.95 2.17
C TRP A 62 -7.92 5.02 2.49
N GLU A 63 -8.37 5.12 3.75
CA GLU A 63 -9.44 6.03 4.18
C GLU A 63 -8.92 7.31 4.82
N LYS A 64 -7.86 7.22 5.64
CA LYS A 64 -7.17 8.40 6.17
C LYS A 64 -6.42 9.12 5.05
N THR A 65 -6.42 10.45 5.10
CA THR A 65 -5.43 11.24 4.37
C THR A 65 -4.09 10.93 5.00
N LEU A 66 -3.27 10.09 4.37
CA LEU A 66 -1.88 9.88 4.79
C LEU A 66 -1.22 11.27 4.89
N SER A 67 -1.05 11.81 6.09
CA SER A 67 -0.44 13.12 6.29
C SER A 67 1.07 13.01 6.01
N ASP A 68 1.68 14.10 5.55
CA ASP A 68 3.11 14.14 5.23
C ASP A 68 4.00 14.11 6.48
N THR A 69 3.39 14.14 7.66
CA THR A 69 4.09 14.06 8.94
C THR A 69 4.20 12.60 9.34
N GLY A 70 5.42 12.05 9.29
CA GLY A 70 5.75 10.68 9.74
C GLY A 70 5.54 10.40 11.23
N ALA A 71 4.62 11.11 11.89
CA ALA A 71 4.31 11.02 13.31
C ALA A 71 3.03 10.21 13.61
N GLU A 72 2.13 10.03 12.63
CA GLU A 72 0.85 9.32 12.87
C GLU A 72 0.80 7.89 12.32
N ILE A 73 1.77 7.51 11.48
CA ILE A 73 1.91 6.13 11.06
C ILE A 73 2.62 5.42 12.20
N GLY A 74 1.94 4.49 12.88
CA GLY A 74 2.48 3.62 13.92
C GLY A 74 3.55 2.65 13.43
N ILE A 75 4.47 3.13 12.59
CA ILE A 75 5.75 2.50 12.31
C ILE A 75 6.59 2.78 13.55
N ASP A 76 6.72 1.78 14.42
CA ASP A 76 7.71 1.81 15.48
C ASP A 76 9.11 1.82 14.83
N ILE A 77 9.70 3.01 14.70
CA ILE A 77 11.04 3.23 14.11
C ILE A 77 12.14 2.61 15.00
N LYS A 78 11.82 2.05 16.18
CA LYS A 78 12.81 1.45 17.08
C LYS A 78 13.50 0.17 16.55
N ASN A 79 13.09 -0.36 15.40
CA ASN A 79 13.69 -1.57 14.80
C ASN A 79 14.19 -1.35 13.35
N LEU A 80 14.58 -0.12 13.00
CA LEU A 80 15.38 0.17 11.80
C LEU A 80 16.87 0.27 12.14
#